data_AF-A0A5C1Y9Y0-F1
#
_entry.id   AF-A0A5C1Y9Y0-F1
#
_cell.length_a   1.000
_cell.length_b   1.000
_cell.length_c   1.000
_cell.angle_alpha   90.00
_cell.angle_beta   90.00
_cell.angle_gamma   90.00
#
_symmetry.space_group_name_H-M   'P 1'
#
loop_
_entity.id
_entity.type
_entity.pdbx_description
1 polymer ?
#
loop_
_entity_poly.entity_id
_entity_poly.type
_entity_poly.pdbx_seq_one_letter_code
_entity_poly.pdbx_strand_id
1 'polypeptide(L)'
;MESTPSTVPAPGWFPDPAGSGGERWWAGDAWTDHVRATTPEPPPPPPAPAAPAAAAPVGFTTGADPNVANRYRAAPAEPTAPASSTGYGPAADVGAADPSQPGWGGRPLPGDPAFGGGFGANHGSAGPASGLAVGAQPADATAAYGTTAYATTAVTKADASSKAGWAALGTAALALGLAVVLLFFERLGLWPALLAVAAVVQGIAGAVNARKTGGGMGPSLAAIVVGLVALGVMVATALDWSLNPEYEMPGATLERDIVNATQGWGDDVASADCPDPIHGQVGDELSCMAYSSTGQAFVVTVTIVEDGYVEWTIQY
;
A
#
# COMPACT_ATOMS: atom_id res chain seq x y z
N MET A 1 32.33 -58.89 -33.57
CA MET A 1 32.16 -57.43 -33.44
C MET A 1 30.67 -57.21 -33.23
N GLU A 2 30.23 -57.22 -31.98
CA GLU A 2 28.84 -56.94 -31.62
C GLU A 2 28.61 -55.43 -31.69
N SER A 3 27.73 -55.00 -32.59
CA SER A 3 27.21 -53.65 -32.63
C SER A 3 26.22 -53.48 -31.48
N THR A 4 26.59 -52.73 -30.44
CA THR A 4 25.65 -52.33 -29.39
C THR A 4 24.51 -51.52 -30.02
N PRO A 5 23.24 -51.87 -29.77
CA PRO A 5 22.11 -51.11 -30.28
C PRO A 5 22.18 -49.68 -29.72
N SER A 6 22.26 -48.68 -30.59
CA SER A 6 22.16 -47.27 -30.19
C SER A 6 20.73 -47.00 -29.73
N THR A 7 20.55 -46.81 -28.43
CA THR A 7 19.27 -46.36 -27.87
C THR A 7 18.92 -45.01 -28.48
N VAL A 8 17.81 -44.98 -29.22
CA VAL A 8 17.26 -43.74 -29.77
C VAL A 8 16.81 -42.86 -28.60
N PRO A 9 17.20 -41.58 -28.54
CA PRO A 9 16.80 -40.69 -27.46
C PRO A 9 15.28 -40.46 -27.47
N ALA A 10 14.70 -40.32 -26.27
CA ALA A 10 13.31 -39.95 -26.11
C ALA A 10 13.03 -38.54 -26.69
N PRO A 11 11.78 -38.24 -27.09
CA PRO A 11 11.43 -36.92 -27.58
C PRO A 11 11.76 -35.81 -26.57
N GLY A 12 12.38 -34.71 -27.03
CA GLY A 12 12.90 -33.67 -26.15
C GLY A 12 13.61 -32.53 -26.88
N TRP A 13 14.04 -31.51 -26.12
CA TRP A 13 14.90 -30.43 -26.62
C TRP A 13 16.36 -30.84 -26.54
N PHE A 14 17.11 -30.69 -27.63
CA PHE A 14 18.52 -31.03 -27.73
C PHE A 14 19.28 -29.93 -28.49
N PRO A 15 20.61 -29.80 -28.35
CA PRO A 15 21.40 -28.82 -29.10
C PRO A 15 21.17 -28.97 -30.61
N ASP A 16 20.91 -27.85 -31.31
CA ASP A 16 20.61 -27.88 -32.74
C ASP A 16 21.83 -28.36 -33.56
N PRO A 17 21.77 -29.54 -34.22
CA PRO A 17 22.89 -30.05 -35.01
C PRO A 17 23.21 -29.17 -36.23
N ALA A 18 22.31 -28.26 -36.63
CA ALA A 18 22.56 -27.27 -37.68
C ALA A 18 23.41 -26.07 -37.19
N GLY A 19 23.72 -25.98 -35.89
CA GLY A 19 24.61 -24.96 -35.35
C GLY A 19 24.01 -23.56 -35.21
N SER A 20 22.68 -23.44 -35.10
CA SER A 20 21.98 -22.15 -34.96
C SER A 20 22.19 -21.44 -33.61
N GLY A 21 22.87 -22.07 -32.65
CA GLY A 21 23.09 -21.52 -31.31
C GLY A 21 21.90 -21.66 -30.36
N GLY A 22 20.92 -22.50 -30.70
CA GLY A 22 19.78 -22.83 -29.83
C GLY A 22 19.55 -24.33 -29.68
N GLU A 23 18.41 -24.68 -29.10
CA GLU A 23 17.94 -26.06 -28.99
C GLU A 23 16.87 -26.33 -30.04
N ARG A 24 16.86 -27.54 -30.61
CA ARG A 24 15.86 -28.04 -31.54
C ARG A 24 15.12 -29.21 -30.92
N TRP A 25 13.82 -29.32 -31.20
CA TRP A 25 13.02 -30.43 -30.68
C TRP A 25 13.21 -31.70 -31.52
N TRP A 26 13.59 -32.80 -30.86
CA TRP A 26 13.62 -34.17 -31.39
C TRP A 26 12.28 -34.86 -31.11
N ALA A 27 11.62 -35.38 -32.14
CA ALA A 27 10.31 -36.04 -32.01
C ALA A 27 10.38 -37.53 -31.63
N GLY A 28 11.59 -38.10 -31.53
CA GLY A 28 11.81 -39.54 -31.31
C GLY A 28 12.30 -40.27 -32.56
N ASP A 29 11.93 -39.80 -33.76
CA ASP A 29 12.28 -40.38 -35.05
C ASP A 29 12.93 -39.37 -36.02
N ALA A 30 12.61 -38.08 -35.86
CA ALA A 30 13.19 -36.99 -36.64
C ALA A 30 13.33 -35.68 -35.84
N TRP A 31 14.22 -34.82 -36.31
CA TRP A 31 14.30 -33.43 -35.86
C TRP A 31 13.14 -32.61 -36.44
N THR A 32 12.55 -31.74 -35.64
CA THR A 32 11.47 -30.85 -36.09
C THR A 32 11.97 -29.43 -36.39
N ASP A 33 11.11 -28.60 -37.01
CA ASP A 33 11.42 -27.19 -37.26
C ASP A 33 11.33 -26.30 -36.01
N HIS A 34 10.91 -26.86 -34.87
CA HIS A 34 10.84 -26.11 -33.62
C HIS A 34 12.24 -25.89 -33.08
N VAL A 35 12.65 -24.62 -33.06
CA VAL A 35 13.86 -24.13 -32.41
C VAL A 35 13.49 -23.20 -31.27
N ARG A 36 14.24 -23.27 -30.18
CA ARG A 36 14.18 -22.28 -29.09
C ARG A 36 15.57 -21.74 -28.84
N ALA A 37 15.65 -20.44 -28.52
CA ALA A 37 16.88 -19.90 -28.00
C ALA A 37 17.19 -20.61 -26.68
N THR A 38 18.42 -21.06 -26.49
CA THR A 38 18.87 -21.47 -25.17
C THR A 38 18.75 -20.23 -24.28
N THR A 39 17.93 -20.31 -23.24
CA THR A 39 17.88 -19.26 -22.21
C THR A 39 19.32 -18.97 -21.81
N PRO A 40 19.80 -17.72 -21.97
CA PRO A 40 21.16 -17.39 -21.57
C PRO A 40 21.36 -17.88 -20.15
N GLU A 41 22.38 -18.71 -19.93
CA GLU A 41 22.74 -19.09 -18.57
C GLU A 41 22.93 -17.77 -17.79
N PRO A 42 22.23 -17.59 -16.66
CA PRO A 42 22.40 -16.39 -15.86
C PRO A 42 23.90 -16.20 -15.60
N PRO A 43 24.42 -14.97 -15.68
CA PRO A 43 25.83 -14.73 -15.45
C PRO A 43 26.21 -15.37 -14.10
N PRO A 44 27.38 -16.03 -13.99
CA PRO A 44 27.80 -16.63 -12.75
C PRO A 44 27.70 -15.56 -11.65
N PRO A 45 27.18 -15.91 -10.46
CA PRO A 45 27.03 -14.93 -9.39
C PRO A 45 28.39 -14.24 -9.16
N PRO A 46 28.40 -12.92 -8.94
CA PRO A 46 29.65 -12.22 -8.66
C PRO A 46 30.36 -12.94 -7.50
N PRO A 47 31.70 -13.07 -7.56
CA PRO A 47 32.44 -13.72 -6.49
C PRO A 47 32.05 -13.08 -5.17
N ALA A 48 31.60 -13.91 -4.22
CA ALA A 48 31.19 -13.44 -2.90
C ALA A 48 32.26 -12.50 -2.35
N PRO A 49 31.89 -11.32 -1.79
CA PRO A 49 32.84 -10.43 -1.16
C PRO A 49 33.71 -11.26 -0.21
N ALA A 50 35.03 -11.13 -0.34
CA ALA A 50 35.96 -11.81 0.55
C ALA A 50 35.51 -11.50 1.99
N ALA A 51 35.17 -12.55 2.75
CA ALA A 51 34.73 -12.40 4.12
C ALA A 51 35.70 -11.46 4.85
N PRO A 52 35.20 -10.45 5.58
CA PRO A 52 36.05 -9.57 6.36
C PRO A 52 36.98 -10.45 7.21
N ALA A 53 38.29 -10.24 7.08
CA ALA A 53 39.27 -10.96 7.88
C ALA A 53 38.83 -10.87 9.34
N ALA A 54 38.55 -12.04 9.94
CA ALA A 54 38.03 -12.13 11.30
C ALA A 54 38.82 -11.18 12.18
N ALA A 55 38.12 -10.18 12.74
CA ALA A 55 38.74 -9.24 13.64
C ALA A 55 39.46 -10.05 14.72
N ALA A 56 40.78 -9.85 14.83
CA ALA A 56 41.56 -10.50 15.87
C ALA A 56 40.85 -10.29 17.21
N PRO A 57 40.75 -11.32 18.06
CA PRO A 57 40.05 -11.21 19.33
C PRO A 57 40.63 -10.02 20.09
N VAL A 58 39.83 -8.96 20.20
CA VAL A 58 40.13 -7.82 21.04
C VAL A 58 40.18 -8.38 22.45
N GLY A 59 41.41 -8.55 22.96
CA GLY A 59 41.64 -9.03 24.31
C GLY A 59 40.80 -8.20 25.27
N PHE A 60 40.00 -8.89 26.09
CA PHE A 60 39.30 -8.29 27.21
C PHE A 60 40.34 -7.63 28.11
N THR A 61 40.53 -6.32 27.98
CA THR A 61 41.28 -5.55 28.96
C THR A 61 40.50 -5.63 30.26
N THR A 62 41.15 -6.12 31.30
CA THR A 62 40.66 -6.30 32.70
C THR A 62 40.30 -4.99 33.41
N GLY A 63 39.89 -3.96 32.67
CA GLY A 63 39.50 -2.64 33.17
C GLY A 63 38.03 -2.30 32.90
N ALA A 64 37.17 -3.29 32.71
CA ALA A 64 35.72 -3.05 32.64
C ALA A 64 35.24 -2.51 33.99
N ASP A 65 34.69 -1.28 33.95
CA ASP A 65 34.11 -0.58 35.09
C ASP A 65 33.11 -1.50 35.82
N PRO A 66 33.33 -1.81 37.11
CA PRO A 66 32.44 -2.70 37.88
C PRO A 66 30.99 -2.20 37.96
N ASN A 67 30.73 -0.92 37.69
CA ASN A 67 29.37 -0.39 37.63
C ASN A 67 28.59 -0.85 36.39
N VAL A 68 29.27 -1.14 35.28
CA VAL A 68 28.60 -1.65 34.07
C VAL A 68 28.17 -3.11 34.30
N ALA A 69 29.03 -3.92 34.91
CA ALA A 69 28.69 -5.30 35.29
C ALA A 69 27.53 -5.37 36.30
N ASN A 70 27.46 -4.42 37.24
CA ASN A 70 26.34 -4.36 38.20
C ASN A 70 25.02 -3.87 37.58
N ARG A 71 25.03 -3.09 36.49
CA ARG A 71 23.79 -2.76 35.76
C ARG A 71 23.19 -3.95 35.04
N TYR A 72 24.01 -4.82 34.46
CA TYR A 72 23.51 -6.06 33.84
C TYR A 72 23.01 -7.07 34.87
N ARG A 73 23.54 -7.04 36.10
CA ARG A 73 23.06 -7.90 37.20
C ARG A 73 21.76 -7.40 37.86
N ALA A 74 21.38 -6.15 37.59
CA ALA A 74 20.15 -5.52 38.10
C ALA A 74 19.04 -5.41 37.04
N ALA A 75 19.18 -6.09 35.90
CA ALA A 75 18.04 -6.28 34.99
C ALA A 75 16.91 -6.97 35.78
N PRO A 76 15.67 -6.44 35.74
CA PRO A 76 14.56 -6.99 36.49
C PRO A 76 14.36 -8.46 36.08
N ALA A 77 14.25 -9.33 37.08
CA ALA A 77 13.91 -10.73 36.89
C ALA A 77 12.71 -10.83 35.94
N GLU A 78 12.85 -11.67 34.90
CA GLU A 78 11.76 -12.05 34.03
C GLU A 78 10.50 -12.36 34.84
N PRO A 79 9.31 -11.95 34.36
CA PRO A 79 8.08 -12.36 35.00
C PRO A 79 8.03 -13.89 35.00
N THR A 80 8.06 -14.46 36.20
CA THR A 80 7.91 -15.89 36.44
C THR A 80 6.69 -16.39 35.68
N ALA A 81 6.92 -17.24 34.68
CA ALA A 81 5.86 -17.98 34.01
C ALA A 81 5.01 -18.69 35.09
N PRO A 82 3.67 -18.61 35.03
CA PRO A 82 2.84 -19.32 35.99
C PRO A 82 3.11 -20.81 35.89
N ALA A 83 3.40 -21.41 37.04
CA ALA A 83 3.64 -22.82 37.19
C ALA A 83 2.54 -23.64 36.52
N SER A 84 2.94 -24.48 35.56
CA SER A 84 2.08 -25.51 34.99
C SER A 84 1.72 -26.49 36.11
N SER A 85 0.47 -26.42 36.58
CA SER A 85 -0.06 -27.37 37.54
C SER A 85 -0.26 -28.71 36.85
N THR A 86 0.63 -29.64 37.14
CA THR A 86 0.42 -31.07 36.95
C THR A 86 -0.77 -31.51 37.82
N GLY A 87 -1.89 -31.84 37.19
CA GLY A 87 -3.10 -32.27 37.88
C GLY A 87 -4.00 -33.07 36.95
N TYR A 88 -3.56 -34.29 36.61
CA TYR A 88 -4.42 -35.30 35.99
C TYR A 88 -5.39 -35.84 37.06
N GLY A 89 -6.69 -35.59 36.89
CA GLY A 89 -7.78 -36.13 37.71
C GLY A 89 -9.01 -36.37 36.83
N PRO A 90 -9.79 -37.44 37.07
CA PRO A 90 -10.65 -38.03 36.06
C PRO A 90 -11.96 -37.28 35.83
N ALA A 91 -12.50 -37.49 34.63
CA ALA A 91 -13.72 -36.92 34.08
C ALA A 91 -14.93 -36.93 35.02
N ALA A 92 -15.58 -35.78 35.16
CA ALA A 92 -16.98 -35.68 35.58
C ALA A 92 -17.63 -34.40 35.00
N ASP A 93 -18.75 -34.65 34.31
CA ASP A 93 -19.93 -33.83 34.05
C ASP A 93 -19.85 -32.36 33.60
N VAL A 94 -20.50 -32.15 32.45
CA VAL A 94 -20.75 -30.87 31.79
C VAL A 94 -21.95 -30.20 32.48
N GLY A 95 -21.70 -29.19 33.30
CA GLY A 95 -22.70 -28.33 33.93
C GLY A 95 -22.53 -26.87 33.52
N ALA A 96 -23.65 -26.22 33.19
CA ALA A 96 -23.79 -24.89 32.61
C ALA A 96 -22.89 -23.78 33.18
N ALA A 97 -22.29 -22.98 32.29
CA ALA A 97 -21.53 -21.78 32.64
C ALA A 97 -22.46 -20.58 32.86
N ASP A 98 -22.33 -20.02 34.06
CA ASP A 98 -22.83 -18.76 34.59
C ASP A 98 -22.02 -17.57 34.01
N PRO A 99 -22.64 -16.54 33.40
CA PRO A 99 -21.94 -15.38 32.87
C PRO A 99 -21.79 -14.29 33.95
N SER A 100 -20.91 -14.52 34.92
CA SER A 100 -20.55 -13.49 35.90
C SER A 100 -19.11 -13.62 36.42
N GLN A 101 -18.13 -13.51 35.52
CA GLN A 101 -16.73 -13.24 35.92
C GLN A 101 -16.33 -11.76 35.68
N PRO A 102 -15.94 -11.01 36.73
CA PRO A 102 -15.37 -9.68 36.60
C PRO A 102 -13.88 -9.78 36.23
N GLY A 103 -13.50 -9.25 35.07
CA GLY A 103 -12.08 -9.18 34.67
C GLY A 103 -11.80 -8.97 33.18
N TRP A 104 -12.78 -9.18 32.30
CA TRP A 104 -12.63 -8.93 30.86
C TRP A 104 -13.14 -7.55 30.48
N GLY A 105 -12.31 -6.54 30.70
CA GLY A 105 -12.47 -5.21 30.08
C GLY A 105 -12.09 -5.28 28.60
N GLY A 106 -13.03 -5.69 27.75
CA GLY A 106 -12.88 -5.66 26.30
C GLY A 106 -12.64 -4.24 25.80
N ARG A 107 -11.52 -4.02 25.10
CA ARG A 107 -11.32 -2.83 24.25
C ARG A 107 -12.20 -3.00 23.00
N PRO A 108 -13.02 -2.02 22.61
CA PRO A 108 -13.78 -2.11 21.38
C PRO A 108 -12.84 -1.99 20.16
N LEU A 109 -13.04 -2.88 19.19
CA LEU A 109 -12.51 -2.77 17.84
C LEU A 109 -13.14 -1.53 17.15
N PRO A 110 -12.37 -0.73 16.38
CA PRO A 110 -12.94 0.37 15.62
C PRO A 110 -13.65 -0.17 14.37
N GLY A 111 -14.96 0.10 14.26
CA GLY A 111 -15.67 0.03 12.99
C GLY A 111 -16.90 -0.86 12.99
N ASP A 112 -17.99 -0.39 13.60
CA ASP A 112 -19.33 -0.66 13.09
C ASP A 112 -20.30 0.49 13.48
N PRO A 113 -21.00 1.13 12.53
CA PRO A 113 -21.90 2.24 12.82
C PRO A 113 -23.27 1.76 13.31
N ALA A 114 -23.47 1.77 14.63
CA ALA A 114 -24.80 1.73 15.22
C ALA A 114 -25.34 3.15 15.43
N PHE A 115 -26.06 3.70 14.44
CA PHE A 115 -26.93 4.86 14.64
C PHE A 115 -28.39 4.39 14.77
N GLY A 116 -28.85 4.30 16.01
CA GLY A 116 -30.26 4.38 16.36
C GLY A 116 -30.63 5.84 16.60
N GLY A 117 -31.49 6.41 15.75
CA GLY A 117 -32.03 7.76 15.88
C GLY A 117 -33.55 7.73 15.75
N GLY A 118 -34.24 7.59 16.88
CA GLY A 118 -35.70 7.65 16.96
C GLY A 118 -36.12 8.22 18.30
N PHE A 119 -36.27 9.54 18.37
CA PHE A 119 -37.00 10.20 19.45
C PHE A 119 -37.93 11.26 18.87
N GLY A 120 -39.22 11.08 19.16
CA GLY A 120 -40.29 12.00 18.82
C GLY A 120 -40.45 13.14 19.82
N ALA A 121 -41.24 14.11 19.35
CA ALA A 121 -42.10 15.06 20.05
C ALA A 121 -41.83 15.39 21.53
N ASN A 122 -41.60 16.68 21.82
CA ASN A 122 -42.37 17.35 22.87
C ASN A 122 -42.42 18.89 22.75
N HIS A 123 -43.38 19.45 23.47
CA HIS A 123 -44.13 20.69 23.32
C HIS A 123 -43.38 22.04 23.44
N GLY A 124 -44.08 23.09 22.98
CA GLY A 124 -43.64 24.49 22.95
C GLY A 124 -43.80 25.26 24.27
N SER A 125 -43.43 26.54 24.23
CA SER A 125 -44.09 27.64 24.96
C SER A 125 -43.43 28.99 24.64
N ALA A 126 -44.29 30.02 24.51
CA ALA A 126 -44.15 31.46 24.78
C ALA A 126 -42.77 32.15 24.56
N GLY A 127 -42.65 33.27 23.85
CA GLY A 127 -43.45 34.49 23.88
C GLY A 127 -42.50 35.70 23.68
N PRO A 128 -43.02 36.92 23.44
CA PRO A 128 -42.37 37.92 22.59
C PRO A 128 -41.74 39.10 23.34
N ALA A 129 -40.84 39.85 22.69
CA ALA A 129 -40.52 41.22 23.09
C ALA A 129 -40.20 42.11 21.88
N SER A 130 -41.05 43.11 21.74
CA SER A 130 -41.03 44.25 20.84
C SER A 130 -39.89 45.22 21.17
N GLY A 131 -39.37 45.92 20.16
CA GLY A 131 -38.49 47.09 20.33
C GLY A 131 -38.58 48.01 19.12
N LEU A 132 -39.27 49.13 19.28
CA LEU A 132 -39.67 50.13 18.29
C LEU A 132 -39.01 51.47 18.65
N ALA A 133 -38.40 52.18 17.68
CA ALA A 133 -38.19 53.64 17.57
C ALA A 133 -36.99 53.88 16.61
N VAL A 134 -37.12 54.47 15.41
CA VAL A 134 -37.47 55.85 15.03
C VAL A 134 -36.57 56.91 15.69
N GLY A 135 -35.79 57.62 14.85
CA GLY A 135 -35.48 59.03 15.13
C GLY A 135 -34.13 59.56 14.66
N ALA A 136 -34.20 60.47 13.69
CA ALA A 136 -33.40 61.71 13.56
C ALA A 136 -31.98 61.67 12.98
N GLN A 137 -31.91 62.14 11.74
CA GLN A 137 -30.82 62.95 11.19
C GLN A 137 -30.94 64.39 11.74
N PRO A 138 -29.81 65.12 11.89
CA PRO A 138 -29.60 66.23 10.97
C PRO A 138 -28.13 66.40 10.51
N ALA A 139 -27.99 67.14 9.42
CA ALA A 139 -26.76 67.56 8.77
C ALA A 139 -25.99 68.61 9.61
N ASP A 140 -24.65 68.64 9.53
CA ASP A 140 -23.91 69.51 8.59
C ASP A 140 -22.38 69.48 8.83
N ALA A 141 -21.65 69.52 7.70
CA ALA A 141 -20.33 70.10 7.42
C ALA A 141 -19.21 70.04 8.49
N THR A 142 -18.02 69.48 8.24
CA THR A 142 -16.98 70.05 7.37
C THR A 142 -15.69 69.21 7.46
N ALA A 143 -14.85 69.28 6.42
CA ALA A 143 -13.39 69.14 6.42
C ALA A 143 -12.73 67.74 6.46
N ALA A 144 -12.19 67.37 5.28
CA ALA A 144 -10.80 66.98 5.03
C ALA A 144 -10.07 66.00 5.97
N TYR A 145 -9.74 64.80 5.48
CA TYR A 145 -8.39 64.41 5.02
C TYR A 145 -8.42 62.96 4.52
N GLY A 146 -7.58 62.67 3.52
CA GLY A 146 -7.60 61.41 2.77
C GLY A 146 -7.39 60.17 3.63
N THR A 147 -8.26 59.19 3.42
CA THR A 147 -7.98 57.79 3.67
C THR A 147 -8.42 56.98 2.46
N THR A 148 -7.52 56.11 2.02
CA THR A 148 -7.68 55.17 0.92
C THR A 148 -8.92 54.30 1.19
N ALA A 149 -10.02 54.63 0.52
CA ALA A 149 -11.23 53.83 0.57
C ALA A 149 -10.96 52.49 -0.12
N TYR A 150 -10.96 51.41 0.66
CA TYR A 150 -11.30 50.10 0.12
C TYR A 150 -12.66 50.24 -0.55
N ALA A 151 -12.69 49.99 -1.85
CA ALA A 151 -13.93 49.88 -2.60
C ALA A 151 -14.74 48.69 -2.05
N THR A 152 -15.57 48.94 -1.05
CA THR A 152 -16.70 48.08 -0.75
C THR A 152 -17.65 48.22 -1.93
N THR A 153 -17.59 47.25 -2.84
CA THR A 153 -18.54 47.10 -3.94
C THR A 153 -19.93 47.14 -3.33
N ALA A 154 -20.63 48.25 -3.58
CA ALA A 154 -22.02 48.39 -3.21
C ALA A 154 -22.79 47.22 -3.81
N VAL A 155 -23.36 46.40 -2.94
CA VAL A 155 -24.36 45.40 -3.29
C VAL A 155 -25.55 46.19 -3.82
N THR A 156 -25.58 46.37 -5.14
CA THR A 156 -26.77 46.84 -5.83
C THR A 156 -27.88 45.85 -5.55
N LYS A 157 -28.96 46.38 -4.96
CA LYS A 157 -30.26 45.75 -4.75
C LYS A 157 -30.57 44.82 -5.93
N ALA A 158 -30.43 43.52 -5.70
CA ALA A 158 -30.81 42.51 -6.66
C ALA A 158 -32.34 42.49 -6.69
N ASP A 159 -32.93 43.08 -7.73
CA ASP A 159 -34.27 42.71 -8.12
C ASP A 159 -34.25 41.21 -8.45
N ALA A 160 -34.89 40.47 -7.55
CA ALA A 160 -34.98 39.03 -7.57
C ALA A 160 -35.74 38.56 -8.82
N SER A 161 -35.01 38.34 -9.91
CA SER A 161 -35.40 37.33 -10.87
C SER A 161 -34.94 35.98 -10.32
N SER A 162 -35.88 35.06 -10.16
CA SER A 162 -35.77 33.72 -9.57
C SER A 162 -34.70 32.80 -10.21
N LYS A 163 -33.92 33.29 -11.17
CA LYS A 163 -32.84 32.54 -11.83
C LYS A 163 -31.50 32.60 -11.09
N ALA A 164 -31.25 33.62 -10.27
CA ALA A 164 -29.99 33.73 -9.53
C ALA A 164 -29.90 32.76 -8.33
N GLY A 165 -31.03 32.42 -7.70
CA GLY A 165 -31.07 31.47 -6.59
C GLY A 165 -30.75 30.02 -7.00
N TRP A 166 -31.08 29.62 -8.23
CA TRP A 166 -30.76 28.29 -8.76
C TRP A 166 -29.28 28.09 -9.06
N ALA A 167 -28.54 29.16 -9.40
CA ALA A 167 -27.10 29.08 -9.65
C ALA A 167 -26.30 28.81 -8.36
N ALA A 168 -26.73 29.37 -7.22
CA ALA A 168 -26.03 29.19 -5.94
C ALA A 168 -26.28 27.81 -5.30
N LEU A 169 -27.48 27.25 -5.46
CA LEU A 169 -27.78 25.88 -4.98
C LEU A 169 -27.10 24.81 -5.84
N GLY A 170 -26.95 25.05 -7.15
CA GLY A 170 -26.23 24.14 -8.04
C GLY A 170 -24.76 23.98 -7.69
N THR A 171 -24.07 25.06 -7.30
CA THR A 171 -22.65 25.02 -6.94
C THR A 171 -22.39 24.30 -5.62
N ALA A 172 -23.28 24.41 -4.63
CA ALA A 172 -23.12 23.73 -3.35
C ALA A 172 -23.36 22.21 -3.48
N ALA A 173 -24.35 21.79 -4.26
CA ALA A 173 -24.62 20.38 -4.54
C ALA A 173 -23.48 19.74 -5.38
N LEU A 174 -22.90 20.47 -6.33
CA LEU A 174 -21.73 20.03 -7.08
C LEU A 174 -20.49 19.91 -6.19
N ALA A 175 -20.27 20.86 -5.27
CA ALA A 175 -19.14 20.80 -4.35
C ALA A 175 -19.24 19.60 -3.38
N LEU A 176 -20.44 19.33 -2.85
CA LEU A 176 -20.68 18.16 -2.00
C LEU A 176 -20.61 16.85 -2.78
N GLY A 177 -21.16 16.79 -3.99
CA GLY A 177 -21.03 15.63 -4.88
C GLY A 177 -19.57 15.37 -5.25
N LEU A 178 -18.80 16.42 -5.54
CA LEU A 178 -17.37 16.33 -5.83
C LEU A 178 -16.59 15.89 -4.59
N ALA A 179 -16.92 16.37 -3.38
CA ALA A 179 -16.27 15.93 -2.14
C ALA A 179 -16.55 14.45 -1.79
N VAL A 180 -17.77 13.96 -2.02
CA VAL A 180 -18.12 12.54 -1.80
C VAL A 180 -17.46 11.64 -2.85
N VAL A 181 -17.38 12.09 -4.11
CA VAL A 181 -16.60 11.42 -5.16
C VAL A 181 -15.11 11.44 -4.79
N LEU A 182 -14.57 12.55 -4.31
CA LEU A 182 -13.18 12.64 -3.89
C LEU A 182 -12.80 11.63 -2.80
N LEU A 183 -13.65 11.49 -1.78
CA LEU A 183 -13.44 10.53 -0.69
C LEU A 183 -13.56 9.07 -1.15
N PHE A 184 -14.38 8.78 -2.15
CA PHE A 184 -14.52 7.42 -2.69
C PHE A 184 -13.37 7.05 -3.65
N PHE A 185 -12.77 8.05 -4.32
CA PHE A 185 -11.76 7.86 -5.36
C PHE A 185 -10.30 7.95 -4.86
N GLU A 186 -10.02 8.52 -3.68
CA GLU A 186 -8.70 8.42 -3.02
C GLU A 186 -8.26 6.97 -2.81
N ARG A 187 -9.21 6.06 -2.61
CA ARG A 187 -8.93 4.64 -2.37
C ARG A 187 -8.62 3.85 -3.65
N LEU A 188 -8.88 4.41 -4.82
CA LEU A 188 -8.76 3.73 -6.13
C LEU A 188 -7.65 4.32 -7.02
N GLY A 189 -6.91 5.34 -6.58
CA GLY A 189 -5.84 5.95 -7.39
C GLY A 189 -6.32 6.63 -8.69
N LEU A 190 -7.62 6.78 -8.89
CA LEU A 190 -8.24 7.27 -10.13
C LEU A 190 -8.21 8.80 -10.27
N TRP A 191 -7.64 9.49 -9.28
CA TRP A 191 -7.74 10.94 -9.19
C TRP A 191 -6.98 11.71 -10.30
N PRO A 192 -5.77 11.30 -10.69
CA PRO A 192 -5.06 11.88 -11.82
C PRO A 192 -5.83 11.71 -13.14
N ALA A 193 -6.44 10.55 -13.37
CA ALA A 193 -7.19 10.26 -14.60
C ALA A 193 -8.41 11.20 -14.76
N LEU A 194 -9.15 11.44 -13.67
CA LEU A 194 -10.28 12.39 -13.70
C LEU A 194 -9.83 13.83 -13.92
N LEU A 195 -8.70 14.26 -13.34
CA LEU A 195 -8.12 15.58 -13.60
C LEU A 195 -7.65 15.73 -15.05
N ALA A 196 -7.07 14.68 -15.64
CA ALA A 196 -6.71 14.67 -17.06
C ALA A 196 -7.95 14.82 -17.95
N VAL A 197 -9.02 14.08 -17.67
CA VAL A 197 -10.29 14.21 -18.41
C VAL A 197 -10.89 15.61 -18.26
N ALA A 198 -10.91 16.18 -17.05
CA ALA A 198 -11.41 17.53 -16.81
C ALA A 198 -10.59 18.59 -17.58
N ALA A 199 -9.26 18.47 -17.61
CA ALA A 199 -8.39 19.35 -18.37
C ALA A 199 -8.65 19.26 -19.88
N VAL A 200 -8.86 18.04 -20.42
CA VAL A 200 -9.22 17.83 -21.82
C VAL A 200 -10.56 18.49 -22.16
N VAL A 201 -11.58 18.32 -21.31
CA VAL A 201 -12.91 18.92 -21.50
C VAL A 201 -12.84 20.46 -21.46
N GLN A 202 -12.09 21.03 -20.52
CA GLN A 202 -11.87 22.48 -20.46
C GLN A 202 -11.10 23.00 -21.67
N GLY A 203 -10.11 22.25 -22.17
CA GLY A 203 -9.38 22.57 -23.41
C GLY A 203 -10.30 22.61 -24.63
N ILE A 204 -11.19 21.62 -24.77
CA ILE A 204 -12.19 21.56 -25.86
C ILE A 204 -13.17 22.75 -25.76
N ALA A 205 -13.70 23.02 -24.57
CA ALA A 205 -14.61 24.16 -24.35
C ALA A 205 -13.93 25.50 -24.67
N GLY A 206 -12.66 25.67 -24.28
CA GLY A 206 -11.86 26.83 -24.62
C GLY A 206 -11.63 26.99 -26.13
N ALA A 207 -11.34 25.89 -26.84
CA ALA A 207 -11.15 25.89 -28.29
C ALA A 207 -12.43 26.26 -29.06
N VAL A 208 -13.60 25.81 -28.59
CA VAL A 208 -14.90 26.17 -29.18
C VAL A 208 -15.20 27.66 -28.97
N ASN A 209 -14.87 28.21 -27.80
CA ASN A 209 -15.12 29.62 -27.50
C ASN A 209 -14.14 30.56 -28.24
N ALA A 210 -12.88 30.14 -28.43
CA ALA A 210 -11.88 30.88 -29.21
C ALA A 210 -12.26 31.04 -30.69
N ARG A 211 -12.94 30.04 -31.27
CA ARG A 211 -13.49 30.16 -32.65
C ARG A 211 -14.55 31.25 -32.76
N LYS A 212 -15.31 31.54 -31.70
CA LYS A 212 -16.33 32.59 -31.71
C LYS A 212 -15.74 34.00 -31.59
N THR A 213 -14.57 34.14 -30.99
CA THR A 213 -13.93 35.44 -30.74
C THR A 213 -12.90 35.84 -31.79
N GLY A 214 -12.64 35.00 -32.80
CA GLY A 214 -11.64 35.28 -33.83
C GLY A 214 -10.19 35.24 -33.33
N GLY A 215 -9.94 34.63 -32.16
CA GLY A 215 -8.59 34.45 -31.62
C GLY A 215 -7.79 33.47 -32.46
N GLY A 216 -6.52 33.81 -32.72
CA GLY A 216 -5.60 32.96 -33.49
C GLY A 216 -5.51 31.54 -32.93
N MET A 217 -5.36 30.54 -33.81
CA MET A 217 -5.48 29.11 -33.51
C MET A 217 -4.28 28.51 -32.72
N GLY A 218 -3.18 29.27 -32.58
CA GLY A 218 -1.92 28.83 -31.99
C GLY A 218 -1.97 28.32 -30.53
N PRO A 219 -2.56 29.04 -29.56
CA PRO A 219 -2.58 28.61 -28.17
C PRO A 219 -3.47 27.38 -27.92
N SER A 220 -4.48 27.14 -28.78
CA SER A 220 -5.34 25.96 -28.67
C SER A 220 -4.59 24.66 -28.97
N LEU A 221 -3.72 24.69 -29.99
CA LEU A 221 -2.91 23.53 -30.37
C LEU A 221 -1.87 23.18 -29.31
N ALA A 222 -1.21 24.20 -28.73
CA ALA A 222 -0.26 23.99 -27.65
C ALA A 222 -0.91 23.31 -26.42
N ALA A 223 -2.12 23.74 -26.05
CA ALA A 223 -2.86 23.15 -24.93
C ALA A 223 -3.22 21.68 -25.18
N ILE A 224 -3.63 21.31 -26.41
CA ILE A 224 -3.95 19.92 -26.76
C ILE A 224 -2.70 19.04 -26.68
N VAL A 225 -1.56 19.50 -27.20
CA VAL A 225 -0.31 18.72 -27.18
C VAL A 225 0.16 18.48 -25.75
N VAL A 226 0.13 19.51 -24.89
CA VAL A 226 0.50 19.36 -23.47
C VAL A 226 -0.46 18.41 -22.75
N GLY A 227 -1.76 18.48 -23.05
CA GLY A 227 -2.76 17.56 -22.49
C GLY A 227 -2.52 16.10 -22.88
N LEU A 228 -2.17 15.84 -24.14
CA LEU A 228 -1.85 14.49 -24.62
C LEU A 228 -0.56 13.93 -24.00
N VAL A 229 0.47 14.76 -23.85
CA VAL A 229 1.72 14.35 -23.18
C VAL A 229 1.45 14.00 -21.72
N ALA A 230 0.69 14.83 -20.99
CA ALA A 230 0.32 14.56 -19.61
C ALA A 230 -0.47 13.24 -19.47
N LEU A 231 -1.40 12.98 -20.40
CA LEU A 231 -2.16 11.73 -20.43
C LEU A 231 -1.27 10.52 -20.72
N GLY A 232 -0.30 10.66 -21.62
CA GLY A 232 0.70 9.61 -21.90
C GLY A 232 1.54 9.24 -20.68
N VAL A 233 2.01 10.23 -19.91
CA VAL A 233 2.76 9.99 -18.67
C VAL A 233 1.89 9.28 -17.64
N MET A 234 0.64 9.72 -17.42
CA MET A 234 -0.26 9.05 -16.47
C MET A 234 -0.54 7.59 -16.84
N VAL A 235 -0.77 7.30 -18.11
CA VAL A 235 -1.01 5.91 -18.56
C VAL A 235 0.24 5.07 -18.36
N ALA A 236 1.43 5.59 -18.66
CA ALA A 236 2.68 4.87 -18.43
C ALA A 236 2.90 4.56 -16.94
N THR A 237 2.67 5.54 -16.05
CA THR A 237 2.79 5.32 -14.60
C THR A 237 1.73 4.37 -14.06
N ALA A 238 0.48 4.46 -14.54
CA ALA A 238 -0.58 3.54 -14.16
C ALA A 238 -0.30 2.10 -14.62
N LEU A 239 0.27 1.94 -15.83
CA LEU A 239 0.72 0.64 -16.32
C LEU A 239 1.89 0.11 -15.49
N ASP A 240 2.85 0.96 -15.13
CA ASP A 240 3.97 0.55 -14.28
C ASP A 240 3.48 0.03 -12.91
N TRP A 241 2.57 0.75 -12.26
CA TRP A 241 1.97 0.32 -11.00
C TRP A 241 1.09 -0.94 -11.14
N SER A 242 0.40 -1.09 -12.28
CA SER A 242 -0.46 -2.25 -12.54
C SER A 242 0.33 -3.49 -12.95
N LEU A 243 1.51 -3.32 -13.53
CA LEU A 243 2.38 -4.41 -13.98
C LEU A 243 3.38 -4.81 -12.90
N ASN A 244 3.77 -3.88 -12.03
CA ASN A 244 4.69 -4.09 -10.92
C ASN A 244 4.02 -3.68 -9.59
N PRO A 245 3.03 -4.44 -9.09
CA PRO A 245 2.51 -4.21 -7.75
C PRO A 245 3.66 -4.40 -6.74
N GLU A 246 4.03 -3.34 -6.02
CA GLU A 246 4.89 -3.48 -4.84
C GLU A 246 4.10 -4.25 -3.77
N TYR A 247 4.60 -5.42 -3.42
CA TYR A 247 4.02 -6.22 -2.34
C TYR A 247 4.68 -5.83 -1.03
N GLU A 248 3.89 -5.28 -0.11
CA GLU A 248 4.31 -5.04 1.27
C GLU A 248 3.73 -6.17 2.14
N MET A 249 4.61 -7.06 2.60
CA MET A 249 4.24 -8.14 3.52
C MET A 249 4.96 -7.93 4.86
N PRO A 250 4.23 -7.89 5.99
CA PRO A 250 4.87 -7.80 7.31
C PRO A 250 5.76 -9.03 7.55
N GLY A 251 7.03 -8.80 7.93
CA GLY A 251 8.00 -9.88 8.15
C GLY A 251 7.51 -10.91 9.17
N ALA A 252 6.85 -10.45 10.23
CA ALA A 252 6.28 -11.31 11.27
C ALA A 252 5.20 -12.31 10.77
N THR A 253 4.52 -12.01 9.66
CA THR A 253 3.57 -12.95 9.04
C THR A 253 4.34 -14.06 8.32
N LEU A 254 5.37 -13.68 7.55
CA LEU A 254 6.21 -14.62 6.83
C LEU A 254 6.96 -15.56 7.77
N GLU A 255 7.52 -15.03 8.86
CA GLU A 255 8.20 -15.84 9.88
C GLU A 255 7.30 -16.94 10.46
N ARG A 256 6.04 -16.60 10.73
CA ARG A 256 5.06 -17.54 11.25
C ARG A 256 4.69 -18.61 10.22
N ASP A 257 4.56 -18.22 8.96
CA ASP A 257 4.24 -19.15 7.87
C ASP A 257 5.39 -20.11 7.58
N ILE A 258 6.64 -19.64 7.59
CA ILE A 258 7.83 -20.49 7.47
C ILE A 258 7.85 -21.54 8.59
N VAL A 259 7.74 -21.09 9.86
CA VAL A 259 7.78 -21.99 11.03
C VAL A 259 6.62 -23.01 11.00
N ASN A 260 5.41 -22.58 10.60
CA ASN A 260 4.26 -23.48 10.53
C ASN A 260 4.40 -24.52 9.40
N ALA A 261 4.93 -24.11 8.24
CA ALA A 261 5.06 -24.99 7.09
C ALA A 261 6.14 -26.06 7.29
N THR A 262 7.27 -25.71 7.89
CA THR A 262 8.37 -26.66 8.18
C THR A 262 7.97 -27.73 9.19
N GLN A 263 7.11 -27.41 10.16
CA GLN A 263 6.57 -28.40 11.11
C GLN A 263 5.80 -29.52 10.39
N GLY A 264 5.17 -29.23 9.24
CA GLY A 264 4.48 -30.22 8.42
C GLY A 264 5.42 -31.20 7.72
N TRP A 265 6.68 -30.82 7.50
CA TRP A 265 7.68 -31.61 6.76
C TRP A 265 8.64 -32.38 7.67
N GLY A 266 8.55 -32.15 8.99
CA GLY A 266 9.44 -32.78 9.97
C GLY A 266 10.77 -32.06 10.14
N ASP A 267 10.91 -30.86 9.57
CA ASP A 267 12.03 -29.97 9.81
C ASP A 267 11.82 -29.20 11.12
N ASP A 268 12.85 -29.21 11.97
CA ASP A 268 12.83 -28.58 13.27
C ASP A 268 13.24 -27.11 13.18
N VAL A 269 12.46 -26.27 12.50
CA VAL A 269 12.65 -24.81 12.50
C VAL A 269 11.81 -24.21 13.63
N ALA A 270 12.48 -23.61 14.61
CA ALA A 270 11.85 -23.04 15.80
C ALA A 270 11.54 -21.55 15.68
N SER A 271 12.38 -20.79 14.95
CA SER A 271 12.15 -19.38 14.67
C SER A 271 12.73 -18.98 13.32
N ALA A 272 12.16 -17.94 12.71
CA ALA A 272 12.72 -17.26 11.56
C ALA A 272 12.83 -15.77 11.88
N ASP A 273 13.86 -15.14 11.35
CA ASP A 273 14.17 -13.71 11.46
C ASP A 273 14.24 -13.17 10.04
N CYS A 274 13.15 -12.52 9.61
CA CYS A 274 13.01 -11.91 8.30
C CYS A 274 13.09 -10.38 8.42
N PRO A 275 13.62 -9.67 7.41
CA PRO A 275 13.56 -8.22 7.37
C PRO A 275 12.11 -7.72 7.47
N ASP A 276 11.85 -6.67 8.25
CA ASP A 276 10.53 -6.05 8.36
C ASP A 276 10.65 -4.53 8.13
N PRO A 277 9.90 -3.94 7.17
CA PRO A 277 9.00 -4.55 6.20
C PRO A 277 9.73 -5.24 5.03
N ILE A 278 9.07 -6.25 4.45
CA ILE A 278 9.54 -6.88 3.20
C ILE A 278 9.00 -6.05 2.04
N HIS A 279 9.93 -5.45 1.29
CA HIS A 279 9.64 -4.79 0.01
C HIS A 279 10.38 -5.54 -1.10
N GLY A 280 9.65 -5.92 -2.14
CA GLY A 280 10.24 -6.49 -3.34
C GLY A 280 9.22 -6.59 -4.47
N GLN A 281 9.74 -6.76 -5.67
CA GLN A 281 9.00 -7.02 -6.90
C GLN A 281 8.94 -8.53 -7.17
N VAL A 282 8.04 -8.95 -8.05
CA VAL A 282 7.99 -10.35 -8.50
C VAL A 282 9.35 -10.73 -9.11
N GLY A 283 9.91 -11.84 -8.62
CA GLY A 283 11.23 -12.33 -8.98
C GLY A 283 12.37 -11.83 -8.09
N ASP A 284 12.11 -10.90 -7.17
CA ASP A 284 13.11 -10.53 -6.16
C ASP A 284 13.31 -11.69 -5.17
N GLU A 285 14.58 -11.93 -4.84
CA GLU A 285 15.00 -12.88 -3.81
C GLU A 285 15.39 -12.12 -2.53
N LEU A 286 14.84 -12.58 -1.42
CA LEU A 286 15.08 -12.07 -0.08
C LEU A 286 15.66 -13.19 0.77
N SER A 287 16.48 -12.86 1.74
CA SER A 287 17.11 -13.83 2.63
C SER A 287 16.60 -13.64 4.05
N CYS A 288 16.02 -14.68 4.63
CA CYS A 288 15.71 -14.76 6.06
C CYS A 288 16.67 -15.71 6.77
N MET A 289 16.91 -15.49 8.06
CA MET A 289 17.68 -16.41 8.90
C MET A 289 16.72 -17.24 9.74
N ALA A 290 16.70 -18.55 9.54
CA ALA A 290 15.94 -19.48 10.36
C ALA A 290 16.83 -20.18 11.40
N TYR A 291 16.26 -20.55 12.54
CA TYR A 291 16.97 -21.23 13.63
C TYR A 291 16.19 -22.48 14.04
N SER A 292 16.89 -23.59 14.22
CA SER A 292 16.27 -24.82 14.76
C SER A 292 16.07 -24.77 16.28
N SER A 293 15.35 -25.74 16.84
CA SER A 293 15.23 -25.86 18.31
C SER A 293 16.59 -26.09 18.99
N THR A 294 17.57 -26.61 18.26
CA THR A 294 18.96 -26.78 18.73
C THR A 294 19.81 -25.52 18.62
N GLY A 295 19.29 -24.46 18.00
CA GLY A 295 19.99 -23.19 17.75
C GLY A 295 20.87 -23.19 16.50
N GLN A 296 20.85 -24.24 15.67
CA GLN A 296 21.51 -24.23 14.37
C GLN A 296 20.79 -23.24 13.44
N ALA A 297 21.55 -22.36 12.78
CA ALA A 297 21.03 -21.37 11.85
C ALA A 297 21.07 -21.88 10.40
N PHE A 298 20.05 -21.54 9.62
CA PHE A 298 19.89 -21.85 8.20
C PHE A 298 19.47 -20.60 7.44
N VAL A 299 19.89 -20.49 6.18
CA VAL A 299 19.47 -19.41 5.30
C VAL A 299 18.23 -19.85 4.53
N VAL A 300 17.17 -19.06 4.61
CA VAL A 300 15.94 -19.25 3.84
C VAL A 300 15.90 -18.22 2.73
N THR A 301 16.00 -18.67 1.49
CA THR A 301 15.81 -17.82 0.32
C THR A 301 14.31 -17.76 0.02
N VAL A 302 13.74 -16.56 0.03
CA VAL A 302 12.33 -16.28 -0.24
C VAL A 302 12.26 -15.55 -1.57
N THR A 303 11.55 -16.12 -2.53
CA THR A 303 11.30 -15.53 -3.85
C THR A 303 9.87 -15.04 -3.90
N ILE A 304 9.66 -13.78 -4.26
CA ILE A 304 8.32 -13.26 -4.49
C ILE A 304 7.85 -13.78 -5.85
N VAL A 305 6.77 -14.57 -5.85
CA VAL A 305 6.17 -15.10 -7.08
C VAL A 305 4.98 -14.24 -7.50
N GLU A 306 4.47 -14.49 -8.71
CA GLU A 306 3.26 -13.82 -9.20
C GLU A 306 2.08 -14.00 -8.22
N ASP A 307 1.16 -13.03 -8.23
CA ASP A 307 -0.03 -12.95 -7.34
C ASP A 307 0.24 -12.65 -5.86
N GLY A 308 1.47 -12.26 -5.49
CA GLY A 308 1.81 -11.88 -4.11
C GLY A 308 1.99 -13.06 -3.17
N TYR A 309 2.09 -14.27 -3.72
CA TYR A 309 2.59 -15.42 -2.98
C TYR A 309 4.11 -15.37 -2.88
N VAL A 310 4.65 -16.12 -1.93
CA VAL A 310 6.09 -16.27 -1.75
C VAL A 310 6.43 -17.76 -1.81
N GLU A 311 7.44 -18.08 -2.61
CA GLU A 311 8.07 -19.39 -2.59
C GLU A 311 9.34 -19.29 -1.76
N TRP A 312 9.67 -20.31 -0.97
CA TRP A 312 10.88 -20.28 -0.15
C TRP A 312 11.58 -21.62 -0.17
N THR A 313 12.91 -21.56 -0.09
CA THR A 313 13.80 -22.73 -0.06
C THR A 313 14.79 -22.59 1.08
N ILE A 314 14.97 -23.66 1.86
CA ILE A 314 15.96 -23.74 2.94
C ILE A 314 17.27 -24.28 2.37
N GLN A 315 18.36 -23.54 2.59
CA GLN A 315 19.70 -24.02 2.28
C GLN A 315 20.34 -24.63 3.53
N TYR A 316 20.64 -25.94 3.47
CA TYR A 316 21.28 -26.71 4.54
C TYR A 316 22.81 -26.74 4.41
#